data_AF-A0A0F9L0P4-F1
#
_entry.id   AF-A0A0F9L0P4-F1
#
_cell.length_a   1.000
_cell.length_b   1.000
_cell.length_c   1.000
_cell.angle_alpha   90.00
_cell.angle_beta   90.00
_cell.angle_gamma   90.00
#
_symmetry.space_group_name_H-M   'P 1'
#
loop_
_entity.id
_entity.type
_entity.pdbx_description
1 polymer ?
#
loop_
_entity_poly.entity_id
_entity_poly.type
_entity_poly.pdbx_seq_one_letter_code
_entity_poly.pdbx_strand_id
1 'polypeptide(L)'
;MMGKTKMRKFDSGATRSDDFGRLDYEGFLSPLVLQRYAEYLNKHRVQADGGLRASDNWQKGIPIVVYMKSMWRHFMELWAGHRSGVSNENKQEALCALLFNVMGYLHELLNNTDMVKAEMKSDVSGLQKMKLCSGCHQHLLRSAFGKNRSKPGGLQAQCKECCKDYKHK
;
A
#
# COMPACT_ATOMS: atom_id res chain seq x y z
N MET A 1 28.79 -1.57 19.33
CA MET A 1 29.86 -2.59 19.43
C MET A 1 29.89 -3.36 18.13
N MET A 2 30.94 -3.21 17.30
CA MET A 2 31.14 -4.06 16.12
C MET A 2 31.53 -5.46 16.60
N GLY A 3 30.62 -6.43 16.50
CA GLY A 3 30.93 -7.83 16.74
C GLY A 3 31.97 -8.33 15.74
N LYS A 4 32.98 -9.07 16.21
CA LYS A 4 34.00 -9.70 15.36
C LYS A 4 33.30 -10.57 14.30
N THR A 5 33.46 -10.21 13.02
CA THR A 5 32.98 -10.99 11.88
C THR A 5 33.68 -12.35 11.87
N LYS A 6 32.92 -13.46 11.92
CA LYS A 6 33.52 -14.79 11.89
C LYS A 6 34.02 -15.04 10.47
N MET A 7 35.20 -15.62 10.30
CA MET A 7 35.79 -15.92 8.98
C MET A 7 35.71 -17.42 8.70
N ARG A 8 35.23 -17.79 7.51
CA ARG A 8 35.37 -19.13 6.93
C ARG A 8 36.72 -19.22 6.24
N LYS A 9 37.39 -20.37 6.36
CA LYS A 9 38.61 -20.71 5.63
C LYS A 9 38.32 -21.94 4.76
N PHE A 10 38.75 -21.90 3.51
CA PHE A 10 38.60 -22.98 2.54
C PHE A 10 39.92 -23.74 2.41
N ASP A 11 39.86 -24.98 1.90
CA ASP A 11 41.03 -25.83 1.72
C ASP A 11 42.06 -25.24 0.73
N SER A 12 41.61 -24.39 -0.18
CA SER A 12 42.47 -23.59 -1.08
C SER A 12 43.29 -22.51 -0.36
N GLY A 13 43.08 -22.31 0.94
CA GLY A 13 43.65 -21.21 1.72
C GLY A 13 42.86 -19.90 1.61
N ALA A 14 41.83 -19.83 0.76
CA ALA A 14 40.95 -18.68 0.66
C ALA A 14 40.18 -18.47 1.98
N THR A 15 39.84 -17.22 2.29
CA THR A 15 38.99 -16.88 3.45
C THR A 15 37.85 -15.98 3.05
N ARG A 16 36.68 -16.14 3.65
CA ARG A 16 35.51 -15.28 3.44
C ARG A 16 34.78 -15.07 4.76
N SER A 17 34.29 -13.86 5.00
CA SER A 17 33.40 -13.57 6.13
C SER A 17 32.19 -14.51 6.16
N ASP A 18 31.69 -14.76 7.36
CA ASP A 18 30.39 -15.38 7.57
C ASP A 18 29.28 -14.56 6.92
N ASP A 19 28.20 -15.26 6.57
CA ASP A 19 27.03 -14.63 5.94
C ASP A 19 25.98 -14.23 6.99
N PHE A 20 26.33 -14.30 8.28
CA PHE A 20 25.43 -13.96 9.38
C PHE A 20 24.99 -12.49 9.28
N GLY A 21 23.68 -12.28 9.20
CA GLY A 21 23.08 -10.94 9.06
C GLY A 21 23.08 -10.38 7.64
N ARG A 22 23.55 -11.13 6.62
CA ARG A 22 23.46 -10.73 5.22
C ARG A 22 22.14 -11.19 4.61
N LEU A 23 21.68 -10.47 3.59
CA LEU A 23 20.55 -10.88 2.78
C LEU A 23 20.97 -12.00 1.84
N ASP A 24 20.28 -13.13 1.90
CA ASP A 24 20.43 -14.25 0.99
C ASP A 24 19.40 -14.14 -0.14
N TYR A 25 19.69 -13.29 -1.12
CA TYR A 25 18.77 -13.05 -2.23
C TYR A 25 18.46 -14.32 -3.04
N GLU A 26 19.41 -15.26 -3.14
CA GLU A 26 19.22 -16.51 -3.88
C GLU A 26 18.29 -17.46 -3.13
N GLY A 27 18.42 -17.55 -1.80
CA GLY A 27 17.47 -18.29 -0.96
C GLY A 27 16.10 -17.62 -0.82
N PHE A 28 16.01 -16.30 -0.95
CA PHE A 28 14.75 -15.55 -0.76
C PHE A 28 13.94 -15.34 -2.05
N LEU A 29 14.57 -15.44 -3.22
CA LEU A 29 13.94 -15.15 -4.50
C LEU A 29 13.97 -16.37 -5.41
N SER A 30 12.84 -16.70 -6.02
CA SER A 30 12.77 -17.77 -7.01
C SER A 30 13.22 -17.28 -8.38
N PRO A 31 14.24 -17.88 -9.01
CA PRO A 31 14.68 -17.49 -10.36
C PRO A 31 13.57 -17.67 -11.41
N LEU A 32 12.71 -18.68 -11.25
CA LEU A 32 11.55 -18.91 -12.13
C LEU A 32 10.55 -17.75 -12.07
N VAL A 33 10.25 -17.25 -10.86
CA VAL A 33 9.34 -16.12 -10.66
C VAL A 33 9.95 -14.84 -11.24
N LEU A 34 11.25 -14.61 -11.02
CA LEU A 34 11.94 -13.44 -11.55
C LEU A 34 11.95 -13.42 -13.08
N GLN A 35 12.24 -14.55 -13.73
CA GLN A 35 12.20 -14.65 -15.18
C GLN A 35 10.79 -14.36 -15.71
N ARG A 36 9.77 -15.01 -15.16
CA ARG A 36 8.38 -14.81 -15.60
C ARG A 36 7.90 -13.37 -15.43
N TYR A 37 8.35 -12.71 -14.36
CA TYR A 37 8.05 -11.31 -14.10
C TYR A 37 8.79 -10.38 -15.08
N ALA A 38 10.05 -10.66 -15.41
CA ALA A 38 10.78 -9.90 -16.42
C ALA A 38 10.13 -10.01 -17.81
N GLU A 39 9.66 -11.20 -18.19
CA GLU A 39 8.89 -11.43 -19.42
C GLU A 39 7.59 -10.61 -19.44
N TYR A 40 6.87 -10.57 -18.31
CA TYR A 40 5.69 -9.72 -18.13
C TYR A 40 6.02 -8.23 -18.35
N LEU A 41 7.07 -7.70 -17.71
CA LEU A 41 7.47 -6.30 -17.88
C LEU A 41 7.93 -5.98 -19.30
N ASN A 42 8.67 -6.89 -19.93
CA ASN A 42 9.13 -6.76 -21.31
C ASN A 42 7.95 -6.71 -22.30
N LYS A 43 6.90 -7.51 -22.06
CA LYS A 43 5.66 -7.45 -22.83
C LYS A 43 4.95 -6.11 -22.64
N HIS A 44 4.84 -5.62 -21.41
CA HIS A 44 4.04 -4.43 -21.09
C HIS A 44 4.75 -3.08 -21.31
N ARG A 45 6.06 -3.07 -21.60
CA ARG A 45 6.76 -1.82 -21.98
C ARG A 45 6.46 -1.36 -23.42
N VAL A 46 5.90 -2.24 -24.25
CA VAL A 46 5.39 -1.89 -25.59
C VAL A 46 4.03 -1.24 -25.45
N GLN A 47 3.88 -0.02 -25.96
CA GLN A 47 2.65 0.75 -25.93
C GLN A 47 1.72 0.39 -27.09
N ALA A 48 0.46 0.82 -27.03
CA ALA A 48 -0.53 0.53 -28.08
C ALA A 48 -0.17 1.13 -29.45
N ASP A 49 0.59 2.22 -29.45
CA ASP A 49 1.15 2.87 -30.64
C ASP A 49 2.47 2.24 -31.12
N GLY A 50 2.91 1.15 -30.49
CA GLY A 50 4.20 0.51 -30.75
C GLY A 50 5.39 1.19 -30.08
N GLY A 51 5.18 2.29 -29.35
CA GLY A 51 6.23 2.98 -28.60
C GLY A 51 6.85 2.07 -27.55
N LEU A 52 8.18 2.12 -27.42
CA LEU A 52 8.92 1.31 -26.44
C LEU A 52 9.35 2.17 -25.25
N ARG A 53 8.78 1.89 -24.08
CA ARG A 53 9.20 2.52 -22.82
C ARG A 53 10.50 1.90 -22.32
N ALA A 54 11.33 2.72 -21.69
CA ALA A 54 12.46 2.22 -20.89
C ALA A 54 11.95 1.22 -19.82
N SER A 55 12.73 0.17 -19.55
CA SER A 55 12.31 -0.92 -18.66
C SER A 55 12.07 -0.48 -17.21
N ASP A 56 12.74 0.59 -16.79
CA ASP A 56 12.67 1.20 -15.46
C ASP A 56 11.68 2.37 -15.39
N ASN A 57 10.91 2.65 -16.46
CA ASN A 57 10.03 3.83 -16.51
C ASN A 57 9.03 3.91 -15.36
N TRP A 58 8.65 2.79 -14.76
CA TRP A 58 7.74 2.75 -13.60
C TRP A 58 8.36 3.34 -12.31
N GLN A 59 9.70 3.40 -12.21
CA GLN A 59 10.41 4.01 -11.08
C GLN A 59 10.38 5.55 -11.11
N LYS A 60 9.87 6.16 -12.19
CA LYS A 60 9.70 7.61 -12.29
C LYS A 60 8.57 8.17 -11.41
N GLY A 61 7.80 7.31 -10.75
CA GLY A 61 6.67 7.72 -9.93
C GLY A 61 5.33 7.37 -10.56
N ILE A 62 4.50 6.63 -9.84
CA ILE A 62 3.06 6.48 -10.13
C ILE A 62 2.31 6.75 -8.81
N PRO A 63 1.21 7.54 -8.80
CA PRO A 63 0.50 7.84 -7.56
C PRO A 63 0.05 6.56 -6.83
N ILE A 64 0.24 6.54 -5.50
CA ILE A 64 -0.05 5.38 -4.64
C ILE A 64 -1.48 4.86 -4.81
N VAL A 65 -2.46 5.76 -4.96
CA VAL A 65 -3.87 5.40 -5.19
C VAL A 65 -4.10 4.65 -6.51
N VAL A 66 -3.29 4.93 -7.54
CA VAL A 66 -3.35 4.23 -8.83
C VAL A 66 -2.87 2.80 -8.68
N TYR A 67 -1.75 2.58 -7.96
CA TYR A 67 -1.29 1.23 -7.61
C TYR A 67 -2.36 0.45 -6.86
N MET A 68 -2.97 1.03 -5.82
CA MET A 68 -3.98 0.33 -5.01
C MET A 68 -5.22 -0.07 -5.84
N LYS A 69 -5.74 0.85 -6.67
CA LYS A 69 -6.88 0.55 -7.55
C LYS A 69 -6.55 -0.55 -8.57
N SER A 70 -5.35 -0.55 -9.14
CA SER A 70 -4.93 -1.57 -10.09
C SER A 70 -4.69 -2.92 -9.43
N MET A 71 -4.09 -2.92 -8.24
CA MET A 71 -3.88 -4.11 -7.43
C MET A 71 -5.21 -4.83 -7.15
N TRP A 72 -6.26 -4.09 -6.79
CA TRP A 72 -7.57 -4.69 -6.52
C TRP A 72 -8.18 -5.37 -7.75
N ARG A 73 -8.01 -4.80 -8.95
CA ARG A 73 -8.50 -5.43 -10.19
C ARG A 73 -7.81 -6.77 -10.45
N HIS A 74 -6.48 -6.79 -10.39
CA HIS A 74 -5.71 -8.01 -10.64
C HIS A 74 -5.88 -9.05 -9.53
N PHE A 75 -6.14 -8.62 -8.30
CA PHE A 75 -6.56 -9.51 -7.22
C PHE A 75 -7.88 -10.20 -7.55
N MET A 76 -8.89 -9.45 -8.00
CA MET A 76 -10.18 -10.02 -8.38
C MET A 76 -10.06 -10.96 -9.59
N GLU A 77 -9.24 -10.64 -10.59
CA GLU A 77 -8.94 -11.53 -11.72
C GLU A 77 -8.32 -12.85 -11.26
N LEU A 78 -7.32 -12.79 -10.39
CA LEU A 78 -6.68 -13.97 -9.81
C LEU A 78 -7.66 -14.78 -8.97
N TRP A 79 -8.46 -14.13 -8.12
CA TRP A 79 -9.38 -14.81 -7.22
C TRP A 79 -10.53 -15.47 -7.98
N ALA A 80 -11.15 -14.75 -8.91
CA ALA A 80 -12.17 -15.32 -9.80
C ALA A 80 -11.58 -16.50 -10.57
N GLY A 81 -10.39 -16.32 -11.16
CA GLY A 81 -9.69 -17.35 -11.92
C GLY A 81 -9.30 -18.58 -11.11
N HIS A 82 -8.93 -18.40 -9.85
CA HIS A 82 -8.67 -19.50 -8.91
C HIS A 82 -9.92 -20.35 -8.69
N ARG A 83 -11.11 -19.72 -8.65
CA ARG A 83 -12.39 -20.41 -8.46
C ARG A 83 -13.00 -20.99 -9.74
N SER A 84 -12.82 -20.32 -10.88
CA SER A 84 -13.45 -20.69 -12.15
C SER A 84 -12.61 -21.61 -13.03
N GLY A 85 -11.36 -21.90 -12.64
CA GLY A 85 -10.50 -22.83 -13.38
C GLY A 85 -9.85 -22.21 -14.62
N VAL A 86 -9.61 -20.90 -14.65
CA VAL A 86 -8.86 -20.28 -15.75
C VAL A 86 -7.44 -20.86 -15.85
N SER A 87 -6.85 -20.75 -17.04
CA SER A 87 -5.52 -21.29 -17.33
C SER A 87 -4.43 -20.74 -16.40
N ASN A 88 -3.35 -21.51 -16.25
CA ASN A 88 -2.22 -21.11 -15.42
C ASN A 88 -1.52 -19.86 -15.97
N GLU A 89 -1.49 -19.69 -17.30
CA GLU A 89 -0.92 -18.51 -17.96
C GLU A 89 -1.67 -17.24 -17.55
N ASN A 90 -3.00 -17.29 -17.52
CA ASN A 90 -3.83 -16.15 -17.08
C ASN A 90 -3.64 -15.84 -15.59
N LYS A 91 -3.50 -16.88 -14.75
CA LYS A 91 -3.17 -16.68 -13.32
C LYS A 91 -1.80 -16.06 -13.15
N GLN A 92 -0.80 -16.49 -13.93
CA GLN A 92 0.55 -15.91 -13.92
C GLN A 92 0.55 -14.44 -14.36
N GLU A 93 -0.23 -14.06 -15.39
CA GLU A 93 -0.39 -12.66 -15.79
C GLU A 93 -0.97 -11.81 -14.64
N ALA A 94 -2.06 -12.28 -14.00
CA ALA A 94 -2.66 -11.58 -12.87
C ALA A 94 -1.70 -11.47 -11.67
N LEU A 95 -0.94 -12.53 -11.36
CA LEU A 95 0.08 -12.53 -10.32
C LEU A 95 1.22 -11.55 -10.62
N CYS A 96 1.72 -11.50 -11.87
CA CYS A 96 2.75 -10.55 -12.25
C CYS A 96 2.25 -9.10 -12.19
N ALA A 97 1.01 -8.86 -12.59
CA ALA A 97 0.39 -7.54 -12.50
C ALA A 97 0.19 -7.11 -11.03
N LEU A 98 -0.20 -8.04 -10.14
CA LEU A 98 -0.22 -7.79 -8.70
C LEU A 98 1.17 -7.44 -8.17
N LEU A 99 2.18 -8.26 -8.51
CA LEU A 99 3.57 -8.03 -8.08
C LEU A 99 4.09 -6.67 -8.56
N PHE A 100 3.79 -6.27 -9.79
CA PHE A 100 4.12 -4.93 -10.29
C PHE A 100 3.54 -3.82 -9.42
N ASN A 101 2.27 -3.93 -9.05
CA ASN A 101 1.63 -2.91 -8.20
C ASN A 101 2.18 -2.91 -6.77
N VAL A 102 2.52 -4.08 -6.22
CA VAL A 102 3.15 -4.19 -4.89
C VAL A 102 4.53 -3.56 -4.89
N MET A 103 5.37 -3.90 -5.88
CA MET A 103 6.72 -3.36 -6.04
C MET A 103 6.69 -1.85 -6.25
N GLY A 104 5.80 -1.37 -7.11
CA GLY A 104 5.59 0.05 -7.36
C GLY A 104 5.15 0.81 -6.11
N TYR A 105 4.12 0.35 -5.42
CA TYR A 105 3.66 0.96 -4.18
C TYR A 105 4.77 1.02 -3.13
N LEU A 106 5.48 -0.09 -2.91
CA LEU A 106 6.57 -0.15 -1.95
C LEU A 106 7.73 0.75 -2.35
N HIS A 107 8.07 0.82 -3.65
CA HIS A 107 9.07 1.72 -4.18
C HIS A 107 8.74 3.17 -3.84
N GLU A 108 7.50 3.62 -4.05
CA GLU A 108 7.10 4.97 -3.67
C GLU A 108 7.21 5.24 -2.16
N LEU A 109 6.81 4.28 -1.31
CA LEU A 109 6.95 4.42 0.13
C LEU A 109 8.41 4.56 0.57
N LEU A 110 9.31 3.78 -0.03
CA LEU A 110 10.73 3.78 0.31
C LEU A 110 11.47 4.98 -0.27
N ASN A 111 11.09 5.43 -1.47
CA ASN A 111 11.70 6.56 -2.17
C ASN A 111 11.19 7.91 -1.63
N ASN A 112 9.94 7.99 -1.17
CA ASN A 112 9.31 9.23 -0.70
C ASN A 112 9.05 9.21 0.82
N THR A 113 10.12 9.12 1.63
CA THR A 113 10.01 9.12 3.11
C THR A 113 9.30 10.36 3.68
N ASP A 114 9.21 11.46 2.91
CA ASP A 114 8.56 12.72 3.30
C ASP A 114 7.20 13.01 2.63
N MET A 115 6.90 12.52 1.41
CA MET A 115 5.65 12.86 0.70
C MET A 115 4.43 12.01 1.11
N VAL A 116 4.64 10.81 1.65
CA VAL A 116 3.55 9.92 2.13
C VAL A 116 2.73 10.60 3.25
N LYS A 117 3.33 11.53 4.02
CA LYS A 117 2.62 12.33 5.02
C LYS A 117 1.65 13.36 4.43
N ALA A 118 1.81 13.73 3.15
CA ALA A 118 1.01 14.77 2.50
C ALA A 118 -0.25 14.19 1.81
N GLU A 119 -0.14 13.06 1.10
CA GLU A 119 -1.25 12.51 0.31
C GLU A 119 -2.24 11.67 1.14
N MET A 120 -1.81 11.00 2.22
CA MET A 120 -2.73 10.31 3.14
C MET A 120 -3.69 11.26 3.89
N LYS A 121 -3.51 12.58 3.77
CA LYS A 121 -4.42 13.58 4.35
C LYS A 121 -5.61 13.93 3.47
N SER A 122 -5.58 13.63 2.16
CA SER A 122 -6.63 14.13 1.25
C SER A 122 -7.82 13.16 1.09
N ASP A 123 -7.62 11.84 1.13
CA ASP A 123 -8.68 10.87 0.74
C ASP A 123 -9.44 10.18 1.89
N VAL A 124 -9.06 10.40 3.15
CA VAL A 124 -9.85 9.95 4.33
C VAL A 124 -10.57 11.13 5.00
N SER A 125 -10.40 12.34 4.47
CA SER A 125 -11.08 13.55 4.96
C SER A 125 -12.61 13.48 4.81
N GLY A 126 -13.10 12.58 3.94
CA GLY A 126 -14.51 12.24 3.72
C GLY A 126 -15.13 11.23 4.69
N LEU A 127 -14.34 10.53 5.53
CA LEU A 127 -14.88 9.79 6.68
C LEU A 127 -15.19 10.81 7.78
N GLN A 128 -16.29 11.51 7.54
CA GLN A 128 -16.81 12.61 8.33
C GLN A 128 -17.01 12.10 9.77
N LYS A 129 -16.06 12.42 10.65
CA LYS A 129 -15.94 11.88 12.02
C LYS A 129 -17.31 11.92 12.72
N MET A 130 -17.82 10.73 13.07
CA MET A 130 -19.04 10.54 13.85
C MET A 130 -18.79 10.86 15.32
N LYS A 131 -19.81 11.35 16.03
CA LYS A 131 -19.85 11.59 17.47
C LYS A 131 -21.20 11.16 18.02
N LEU A 132 -21.19 10.48 19.16
CA LEU A 132 -22.41 10.12 19.89
C LEU A 132 -23.02 11.36 20.57
N CYS A 133 -24.31 11.60 20.34
CA CYS A 133 -25.06 12.65 21.02
C CYS A 133 -25.51 12.18 22.42
N SER A 134 -25.20 12.94 23.48
CA SER A 134 -25.61 12.60 24.84
C SER A 134 -27.10 12.90 25.17
N GLY A 135 -27.88 13.37 24.19
CA GLY A 135 -29.32 13.64 24.33
C GLY A 135 -30.16 12.54 23.68
N CYS A 136 -29.95 12.31 22.37
CA CYS A 136 -30.69 11.31 21.60
C CYS A 136 -29.98 9.95 21.47
N HIS A 137 -28.73 9.82 21.95
CA HIS A 137 -27.91 8.60 21.86
C HIS A 137 -27.65 8.09 20.43
N GLN A 138 -27.80 8.96 19.42
CA GLN A 138 -27.49 8.64 18.03
C GLN A 138 -26.03 9.00 17.68
N HIS A 139 -25.40 8.17 16.83
CA HIS A 139 -24.13 8.50 16.19
C HIS A 139 -24.40 9.45 15.03
N LEU A 140 -23.90 10.68 15.15
CA LEU A 140 -24.15 11.75 14.18
C LEU A 140 -22.84 12.35 13.69
N LEU A 141 -22.89 13.00 12.54
CA LEU A 141 -21.78 13.77 12.02
C LEU A 141 -21.37 14.86 13.01
N ARG A 142 -20.07 15.11 13.17
CA ARG A 142 -19.58 16.24 13.99
C ARG A 142 -20.18 17.60 13.60
N SER A 143 -20.60 17.78 12.35
CA SER A 143 -21.31 18.98 11.85
C SER A 143 -22.70 19.18 12.49
N ALA A 144 -23.32 18.12 13.00
CA ALA A 144 -24.58 18.15 13.73
C ALA A 144 -24.43 18.72 15.16
N PHE A 145 -23.21 18.97 15.63
CA PHE A 145 -22.93 19.51 16.96
C PHE A 145 -22.55 21.00 16.89
N GLY A 146 -22.94 21.79 17.90
CA GLY A 146 -22.48 23.17 18.05
C GLY A 146 -21.01 23.25 18.47
N LYS A 147 -20.32 24.33 18.14
CA LYS A 147 -18.94 24.58 18.62
C LYS A 147 -18.97 24.96 20.11
N ASN A 148 -18.07 24.40 20.91
CA ASN A 148 -17.88 24.73 22.32
C ASN A 148 -16.38 24.72 22.65
N ARG A 149 -15.79 25.91 22.78
CA ARG A 149 -14.34 26.07 23.00
C ARG A 149 -13.88 25.62 24.39
N SER A 150 -14.81 25.52 25.34
CA SER A 150 -14.52 25.11 26.71
C SER A 150 -14.49 23.58 26.89
N LYS A 151 -14.77 22.79 25.84
CA LYS A 151 -14.78 21.32 25.90
C LYS A 151 -13.61 20.71 25.13
N PRO A 152 -12.98 19.63 25.64
CA PRO A 152 -12.02 18.83 24.88
C PRO A 152 -12.65 18.37 23.56
N GLY A 153 -12.07 18.77 22.43
CA GLY A 153 -12.59 18.47 21.10
C GLY A 153 -13.52 19.53 20.48
N GLY A 154 -13.76 20.66 21.16
CA GLY A 154 -14.31 21.88 20.55
C GLY A 154 -15.80 21.83 20.19
N LEU A 155 -16.54 20.82 20.64
CA LEU A 155 -17.94 20.56 20.25
C LEU A 155 -18.84 20.28 21.47
N GLN A 156 -20.10 20.70 21.38
CA GLN A 156 -21.14 20.40 22.38
C GLN A 156 -21.35 18.89 22.57
N ALA A 157 -21.76 18.46 23.76
CA ALA A 157 -22.04 17.05 24.07
C ALA A 157 -23.31 16.54 23.37
N GLN A 158 -24.29 17.42 23.18
CA GLN A 158 -25.55 17.16 22.50
C GLN A 158 -25.56 17.75 21.09
N CYS A 159 -26.34 17.17 20.19
CA CYS A 159 -26.55 17.70 18.84
C CYS A 159 -27.35 19.01 18.89
N LYS A 160 -27.32 19.76 17.79
CA LYS A 160 -28.01 21.06 17.67
C LYS A 160 -29.52 20.96 17.90
N GLU A 161 -30.14 19.82 17.58
CA GLU A 161 -31.57 19.58 17.81
C GLU A 161 -31.87 19.38 19.30
N CYS A 162 -31.22 18.42 19.97
CA CYS A 162 -31.37 18.24 21.41
C CYS A 162 -31.05 19.51 22.22
N CYS A 163 -30.09 20.33 21.74
CA CYS A 163 -29.79 21.62 22.37
C CYS A 163 -30.89 22.69 22.20
N LYS A 164 -31.73 22.61 21.16
CA LYS A 164 -32.89 23.51 21.00
C LYS A 164 -34.01 23.12 21.96
N ASP A 165 -34.27 21.83 22.10
CA ASP A 165 -35.34 21.31 22.96
C ASP A 165 -35.11 21.64 24.44
N TYR A 166 -33.84 21.80 24.86
CA TYR A 166 -33.47 22.18 26.22
C TYR A 166 -33.68 23.68 26.52
N LYS A 167 -33.78 24.56 25.51
CA LYS A 167 -33.96 26.01 25.69
C LYS A 167 -35.43 26.45 25.80
N HIS A 168 -36.36 25.52 25.65
CA HIS A 168 -37.80 25.75 25.70
C HIS A 168 -38.49 25.04 26.87
N LYS A 169 -37.70 24.58 27.85
CA LYS A 169 -38.13 24.14 29.18
C LYS A 169 -37.50 25.05 30.22
#